data_AF-A0A4Q9KRV7-F1
#
_entry.id   AF-A0A4Q9KRV7-F1
#
_cell.length_a   1.000
_cell.length_b   1.000
_cell.length_c   1.000
_cell.angle_alpha   90.00
_cell.angle_beta   90.00
_cell.angle_gamma   90.00
#
_symmetry.space_group_name_H-M   'P 1'
#
loop_
_entity.id
_entity.type
_entity.pdbx_description
1 polymer ?
#
loop_
_entity_poly.entity_id
_entity_poly.type
_entity_poly.pdbx_seq_one_letter_code
_entity_poly.pdbx_strand_id
1 'polypeptide(L)'
;MEKNNNLKISYISCFFIKNTSELLQLSHTTFCTSVFLFHKFYRKKNFIKYNNLDVAISCILVASKLEEQNCNLKRIICVYNFLKSEYFETKYQNLTVLDASKIKERIVLIEMNILKYFGFNPIIINPLKILHCFFTNNKDICIQFIKNTDFSFVNTP
;
A
#
# COMPACT_ATOMS: atom_id res chain seq x y z
N MET A 1 15.49 -21.31 -0.60
CA MET A 1 14.07 -21.47 -0.96
C MET A 1 13.17 -20.41 -0.31
N GLU A 2 13.34 -20.10 0.99
CA GLU A 2 12.54 -19.08 1.70
C GLU A 2 12.56 -17.68 1.07
N LYS A 3 13.73 -17.24 0.55
CA LYS A 3 13.88 -15.91 -0.05
C LYS A 3 13.00 -15.72 -1.30
N ASN A 4 12.86 -16.77 -2.12
CA ASN A 4 12.00 -16.73 -3.31
C ASN A 4 10.51 -16.73 -2.94
N ASN A 5 10.13 -17.42 -1.85
CA ASN A 5 8.76 -17.39 -1.34
C ASN A 5 8.41 -16.00 -0.79
N ASN A 6 9.32 -15.36 -0.06
CA ASN A 6 9.13 -14.00 0.44
C ASN A 6 8.96 -12.97 -0.68
N LEU A 7 9.68 -13.14 -1.80
CA LEU A 7 9.52 -12.31 -2.99
C LEU A 7 8.13 -12.48 -3.62
N LYS A 8 7.66 -13.73 -3.78
CA LYS A 8 6.30 -14.00 -4.27
C LYS A 8 5.23 -13.37 -3.38
N ILE A 9 5.35 -13.54 -2.06
CA ILE A 9 4.42 -12.93 -1.08
C ILE A 9 4.45 -11.40 -1.19
N SER A 10 5.63 -10.82 -1.31
CA SER A 10 5.79 -9.37 -1.46
C SER A 10 5.14 -8.86 -2.74
N TYR A 11 5.33 -9.56 -3.86
CA TYR A 11 4.70 -9.23 -5.14
C TYR A 11 3.18 -9.25 -5.05
N ILE A 12 2.60 -10.35 -4.54
CA ILE A 12 1.15 -10.48 -4.36
C ILE A 12 0.60 -9.36 -3.46
N SER A 13 1.33 -9.03 -2.38
CA SER A 13 0.92 -7.97 -1.46
C SER A 13 0.98 -6.58 -2.10
N CYS A 14 1.99 -6.30 -2.93
CA CYS A 14 2.08 -5.04 -3.66
C CYS A 14 0.97 -4.92 -4.71
N PHE A 15 0.65 -6.01 -5.40
CA PHE A 15 -0.47 -6.07 -6.33
C PHE A 15 -1.80 -5.83 -5.61
N PHE A 16 -1.99 -6.43 -4.44
CA PHE A 16 -3.12 -6.17 -3.57
C PHE A 16 -3.19 -4.69 -3.14
N ILE A 17 -2.06 -4.07 -2.77
CA ILE A 17 -2.00 -2.64 -2.42
C ILE A 17 -2.39 -1.77 -3.62
N LYS A 18 -1.97 -2.13 -4.83
CA LYS A 18 -2.33 -1.41 -6.07
C LYS A 18 -3.84 -1.44 -6.28
N ASN A 19 -4.45 -2.63 -6.32
CA ASN A 19 -5.89 -2.79 -6.54
C ASN A 19 -6.71 -2.12 -5.45
N THR A 20 -6.28 -2.22 -4.19
CA THR A 20 -6.91 -1.54 -3.06
C THR A 20 -6.86 -0.02 -3.23
N SER A 21 -5.70 0.52 -3.64
CA SER A 21 -5.50 1.95 -3.84
C SER A 21 -6.36 2.50 -4.98
N GLU A 22 -6.51 1.73 -6.06
CA GLU A 22 -7.36 2.08 -7.20
C GLU A 22 -8.85 2.11 -6.81
N LEU A 23 -9.35 1.07 -6.13
CA LEU A 23 -10.73 1.01 -5.63
C LEU A 23 -11.06 2.11 -4.60
N LEU A 24 -10.06 2.51 -3.81
CA LEU A 24 -10.17 3.62 -2.86
C LEU A 24 -9.92 5.00 -3.47
N GLN A 25 -9.52 5.07 -4.75
CA GLN A 25 -9.17 6.31 -5.46
C GLN A 25 -8.06 7.10 -4.74
N LEU A 26 -7.01 6.39 -4.31
CA LEU A 26 -5.85 7.00 -3.67
C LEU A 26 -4.93 7.68 -4.67
N SER A 27 -4.27 8.74 -4.21
CA SER A 27 -3.21 9.38 -4.97
C SER A 27 -2.02 8.42 -5.17
N HIS A 28 -1.29 8.59 -6.28
CA HIS A 28 -0.08 7.81 -6.55
C HIS A 28 0.99 7.98 -5.46
N THR A 29 1.07 9.16 -4.84
CA THR A 29 1.95 9.42 -3.69
C THR A 29 1.59 8.52 -2.52
N THR A 30 0.30 8.42 -2.16
CA THR A 30 -0.21 7.55 -1.10
C THR A 30 0.03 6.08 -1.40
N PHE A 31 -0.20 5.63 -2.64
CA PHE A 31 0.12 4.28 -3.08
C PHE A 31 1.60 3.94 -2.86
N CYS A 32 2.51 4.78 -3.36
CA CYS A 32 3.95 4.54 -3.24
C CYS A 32 4.44 4.59 -1.78
N THR A 33 3.91 5.51 -0.98
CA THR A 33 4.17 5.57 0.46
C THR A 33 3.70 4.27 1.15
N SER A 34 2.55 3.71 0.74
CA SER A 34 2.03 2.43 1.27
C SER A 34 2.96 1.24 0.97
N VAL A 35 3.43 1.14 -0.28
CA VAL A 35 4.36 0.08 -0.72
C VAL A 35 5.72 0.21 -0.01
N PHE A 36 6.21 1.45 0.14
CA PHE A 36 7.44 1.72 0.89
C PHE A 36 7.33 1.29 2.36
N LEU A 37 6.23 1.65 3.03
CA LEU A 37 5.95 1.25 4.42
C LEU A 37 5.92 -0.27 4.56
N PHE A 38 5.24 -0.95 3.65
CA PHE A 38 5.12 -2.41 3.63
C PHE A 38 6.49 -3.10 3.55
N HIS A 39 7.33 -2.73 2.58
CA HIS A 39 8.65 -3.33 2.45
C HIS A 39 9.56 -3.01 3.63
N LYS A 40 9.51 -1.77 4.15
CA LYS A 40 10.33 -1.36 5.29
C LYS A 40 9.89 -2.04 6.60
N PHE A 41 8.60 -2.39 6.75
CA PHE A 41 8.09 -3.21 7.84
C PHE A 41 8.63 -4.65 7.77
N TYR A 42 8.48 -5.31 6.62
CA TYR A 42 8.92 -6.70 6.42
C TYR A 42 10.45 -6.86 6.29
N ARG A 43 11.21 -5.77 6.22
CA ARG A 43 12.68 -5.83 6.36
C ARG A 43 13.11 -6.22 7.77
N LYS A 44 12.30 -5.96 8.79
CA LYS A 44 12.60 -6.27 10.21
C LYS A 44 11.59 -7.22 10.86
N LYS A 45 10.49 -7.55 10.19
CA LYS A 45 9.43 -8.45 10.68
C LYS A 45 9.24 -9.62 9.71
N ASN A 46 8.72 -10.73 10.22
CA ASN A 46 8.55 -11.95 9.42
C ASN A 46 7.09 -12.11 8.95
N PHE A 47 6.92 -12.63 7.74
CA PHE A 47 5.63 -12.96 7.12
C PHE A 47 4.82 -14.04 7.87
N ILE A 48 5.47 -14.84 8.73
CA ILE A 48 4.79 -15.87 9.54
C ILE A 48 3.98 -15.24 10.68
N LYS A 49 4.52 -14.17 11.30
CA LYS A 49 3.91 -13.55 12.48
C LYS A 49 2.83 -12.54 12.12
N TYR A 50 2.99 -11.86 11.00
CA TYR A 50 2.06 -10.84 10.55
C TYR A 50 1.50 -11.23 9.19
N ASN A 51 0.18 -11.29 9.09
CA ASN A 51 -0.49 -11.54 7.82
C ASN A 51 -0.17 -10.41 6.85
N ASN A 52 0.30 -10.77 5.65
CA ASN A 52 0.68 -9.83 4.60
C ASN A 52 -0.48 -8.93 4.16
N LEU A 53 -1.70 -9.46 4.05
CA LEU A 53 -2.88 -8.67 3.64
C LEU A 53 -3.31 -7.67 4.71
N ASP A 54 -3.30 -8.08 5.98
CA ASP A 54 -3.67 -7.20 7.09
C ASP A 54 -2.63 -6.07 7.25
N VAL A 55 -1.35 -6.38 7.07
CA VAL A 55 -0.28 -5.37 7.04
C VAL A 55 -0.40 -4.45 5.83
N ALA A 56 -0.71 -4.98 4.65
CA ALA A 56 -0.88 -4.18 3.44
C ALA A 56 -1.96 -3.09 3.61
N ILE A 57 -3.13 -3.46 4.12
CA ILE A 57 -4.21 -2.49 4.41
C ILE A 57 -3.83 -1.51 5.51
N SER A 58 -3.15 -1.98 6.55
CA SER A 58 -2.71 -1.11 7.63
C SER A 58 -1.69 -0.09 7.13
N CYS A 59 -0.80 -0.47 6.20
CA CYS A 59 0.12 0.46 5.54
C CYS A 59 -0.63 1.50 4.70
N ILE A 60 -1.71 1.14 4.01
CA ILE A 60 -2.55 2.08 3.26
C ILE A 60 -3.24 3.07 4.20
N LEU A 61 -3.75 2.59 5.34
CA LEU A 61 -4.37 3.45 6.35
C LEU A 61 -3.36 4.45 6.93
N VAL A 62 -2.13 4.00 7.24
CA VAL A 62 -1.05 4.88 7.71
C VAL A 62 -0.63 5.87 6.62
N ALA A 63 -0.42 5.40 5.39
CA ALA A 63 0.00 6.25 4.28
C ALA A 63 -1.02 7.33 3.94
N SER A 64 -2.32 7.00 3.92
CA SER A 64 -3.39 7.97 3.68
C SER A 64 -3.41 9.06 4.75
N LYS A 65 -3.19 8.71 6.02
CA LYS A 65 -3.02 9.70 7.10
C LYS A 65 -1.77 10.55 6.93
N LEU A 66 -0.65 9.98 6.49
CA LEU A 66 0.61 10.70 6.29
C LEU A 66 0.59 11.66 5.10
N GLU A 67 -0.14 11.31 4.04
CA GLU A 67 -0.30 12.14 2.84
C GLU A 67 -1.56 13.03 2.92
N GLU A 68 -2.16 13.15 4.11
CA GLU A 68 -3.35 13.96 4.40
C GLU A 68 -4.56 13.66 3.49
N GLN A 69 -4.66 12.42 3.02
CA GLN A 69 -5.76 11.94 2.20
C GLN A 69 -6.85 11.30 3.07
N ASN A 70 -8.07 11.85 3.01
CA ASN A 70 -9.20 11.34 3.78
C ASN A 70 -9.64 9.95 3.28
N CYS A 71 -9.47 8.93 4.12
CA CYS A 71 -9.92 7.57 3.85
C CYS A 71 -10.73 7.00 5.01
N ASN A 72 -12.02 6.73 4.76
CA ASN A 72 -12.88 6.17 5.79
C ASN A 72 -12.54 4.70 6.03
N LEU A 73 -12.26 4.35 7.30
CA LEU A 73 -11.91 3.00 7.72
C LEU A 73 -13.01 1.97 7.37
N LYS A 74 -14.29 2.36 7.36
CA LYS A 74 -15.39 1.50 6.88
C LYS A 74 -15.19 1.12 5.41
N ARG A 75 -14.87 2.10 4.56
CA ARG A 75 -14.66 1.89 3.12
C ARG A 75 -13.44 0.98 2.88
N ILE A 76 -12.38 1.17 3.65
CA ILE A 76 -11.19 0.30 3.63
C ILE A 76 -11.56 -1.16 3.97
N ILE A 77 -12.35 -1.38 5.02
CA ILE A 77 -12.80 -2.74 5.41
C ILE A 77 -13.69 -3.37 4.32
N CYS A 78 -14.56 -2.59 3.67
CA CYS A 78 -15.37 -3.11 2.57
C CYS A 78 -14.49 -3.55 1.40
N VAL A 79 -13.53 -2.72 0.98
CA VAL A 79 -12.59 -3.04 -0.11
C VAL A 79 -11.72 -4.25 0.25
N TYR A 80 -11.24 -4.32 1.50
CA TYR A 80 -10.53 -5.49 2.02
C TYR A 80 -11.30 -6.79 1.82
N ASN A 81 -12.57 -6.79 2.23
CA ASN A 81 -13.41 -7.97 2.17
C ASN A 81 -13.72 -8.38 0.73
N PHE A 82 -14.01 -7.38 -0.12
CA PHE A 82 -14.24 -7.59 -1.54
C PHE A 82 -13.02 -8.24 -2.21
N LEU A 83 -11.85 -7.61 -2.10
CA LEU A 83 -10.63 -8.14 -2.71
C LEU A 83 -10.26 -9.50 -2.12
N LYS A 84 -10.35 -9.67 -0.79
CA LYS A 84 -10.09 -10.97 -0.17
C LYS A 84 -11.00 -12.05 -0.76
N SER A 85 -12.28 -11.76 -0.99
CA SER A 85 -13.19 -12.74 -1.60
C SER A 85 -12.78 -13.12 -3.02
N GLU A 86 -12.27 -12.14 -3.79
CA GLU A 86 -11.79 -12.32 -5.16
C GLU A 86 -10.49 -13.15 -5.22
N TYR A 87 -9.50 -12.84 -4.39
CA TYR A 87 -8.22 -13.58 -4.37
C TYR A 87 -8.32 -15.02 -3.86
N PHE A 88 -9.29 -15.31 -2.99
CA PHE A 88 -9.50 -16.66 -2.44
C PHE A 88 -10.64 -17.43 -3.13
N GLU A 89 -11.18 -16.90 -4.24
CA GLU A 89 -12.29 -17.50 -5.02
C GLU A 89 -13.52 -17.87 -4.17
N THR A 90 -13.74 -17.13 -3.08
CA THR A 90 -14.90 -17.33 -2.21
C THR A 90 -16.05 -16.45 -2.67
N LYS A 91 -17.29 -16.94 -2.57
CA LYS A 91 -18.47 -16.10 -2.81
C LYS A 91 -18.41 -14.88 -1.89
N TYR A 92 -18.54 -13.68 -2.47
CA TYR A 92 -18.65 -12.45 -1.69
C TYR A 92 -19.80 -12.58 -0.69
N GLN A 93 -19.49 -12.36 0.58
CA GLN A 93 -20.46 -12.32 1.66
C GLN A 93 -20.39 -10.97 2.36
N ASN A 94 -21.56 -10.40 2.65
CA ASN A 94 -21.64 -9.21 3.47
C ASN A 94 -21.07 -9.52 4.86
N LEU A 95 -20.16 -8.67 5.32
CA LEU A 95 -19.58 -8.81 6.65
C LEU A 95 -20.67 -8.65 7.71
N THR A 96 -20.72 -9.59 8.65
CA THR A 96 -21.47 -9.38 9.88
C THR A 96 -20.82 -8.25 10.68
N VAL A 97 -21.60 -7.62 11.57
CA VAL A 97 -21.09 -6.54 12.43
C VAL A 97 -19.91 -7.01 13.28
N LEU A 98 -19.95 -8.25 13.76
CA LEU A 98 -18.91 -8.85 14.59
C LEU A 98 -17.62 -9.16 13.79
N ASP A 99 -17.74 -9.59 12.54
CA ASP A 99 -16.56 -9.88 11.72
C ASP A 99 -15.87 -8.59 11.27
N ALA A 100 -16.66 -7.55 10.96
CA ALA A 100 -16.13 -6.22 10.66
C ALA A 100 -15.39 -5.61 11.86
N SER A 101 -15.89 -5.80 13.10
CA SER A 101 -15.20 -5.30 14.29
C SER A 101 -13.87 -6.02 14.54
N LYS A 102 -13.84 -7.36 14.37
CA LYS A 102 -12.58 -8.14 14.47
C LYS A 102 -11.55 -7.71 13.43
N ILE A 103 -11.97 -7.49 12.18
CA ILE A 103 -11.07 -7.00 11.12
C ILE A 103 -10.54 -5.61 11.50
N LYS A 104 -11.42 -4.70 11.95
CA LYS A 104 -11.04 -3.37 12.40
C LYS A 104 -9.99 -3.43 13.52
N GLU A 105 -10.21 -4.24 14.55
CA GLU A 105 -9.27 -4.38 15.67
C GLU A 105 -7.89 -4.85 15.19
N ARG A 106 -7.84 -5.85 14.30
CA ARG A 106 -6.55 -6.32 13.73
C ARG A 106 -5.84 -5.22 12.97
N ILE A 107 -6.55 -4.48 12.11
CA ILE A 107 -5.99 -3.38 11.33
C ILE A 107 -5.43 -2.29 12.26
N VAL A 108 -6.20 -1.87 13.26
CA VAL A 108 -5.76 -0.82 14.21
C VAL A 108 -4.56 -1.27 15.04
N LEU A 109 -4.51 -2.53 15.48
CA LEU A 109 -3.36 -3.07 16.21
C LEU A 109 -2.09 -3.11 15.34
N ILE A 110 -2.22 -3.51 14.08
CA ILE A 110 -1.10 -3.54 13.14
C ILE A 110 -0.66 -2.11 12.78
N GLU A 111 -1.60 -1.20 12.55
CA GLU A 111 -1.33 0.22 12.38
C GLU A 111 -0.46 0.76 13.52
N MET A 112 -0.85 0.51 14.78
CA MET A 112 -0.06 0.93 15.94
C MET A 112 1.35 0.33 15.92
N ASN A 113 1.50 -0.93 15.51
CA ASN A 113 2.80 -1.58 15.40
C ASN A 113 3.68 -0.98 14.29
N ILE A 114 3.07 -0.59 13.16
CA ILE A 114 3.74 0.14 12.09
C ILE A 114 4.22 1.49 12.65
N LEU A 115 3.34 2.29 13.25
CA LEU A 115 3.71 3.61 13.78
C LEU A 115 4.83 3.55 14.84
N LYS A 116 4.72 2.62 15.80
CA LYS A 116 5.78 2.36 16.79
C LYS A 116 7.11 2.02 16.14
N TYR A 117 7.08 1.23 15.07
CA TYR A 117 8.27 0.83 14.34
C TYR A 117 8.95 2.01 13.63
N PHE A 118 8.17 2.92 13.06
CA PHE A 118 8.70 4.13 12.40
C PHE A 118 9.03 5.27 13.38
N GLY A 119 8.82 5.05 14.69
CA GLY A 119 9.09 6.03 15.74
C GLY A 119 8.23 7.29 15.62
N PHE A 120 7.03 7.16 15.01
CA PHE A 120 6.15 8.29 14.69
C PHE A 120 6.82 9.39 13.85
N ASN A 121 7.96 9.11 13.20
CA ASN A 121 8.62 10.09 12.36
C ASN A 121 7.92 10.13 10.98
N PRO A 122 7.27 11.24 10.61
CA PRO A 122 6.54 11.36 9.34
C PRO A 122 7.45 11.50 8.13
N ILE A 123 8.78 11.67 8.31
CA ILE A 123 9.73 11.85 7.22
C ILE A 123 9.92 10.52 6.48
N ILE A 124 8.94 10.17 5.68
CA ILE A 124 9.04 9.17 4.63
C ILE A 124 9.44 9.93 3.38
N ILE A 125 10.73 9.87 3.06
CA ILE A 125 11.24 10.36 1.79
C ILE A 125 10.72 9.41 0.72
N ASN A 126 9.56 9.74 0.15
CA ASN A 126 9.03 9.03 -1.00
C ASN A 126 9.97 9.31 -2.19
N PRO A 127 10.59 8.29 -2.82
CA PRO A 127 11.44 8.49 -3.98
C PRO A 127 10.76 9.31 -5.09
N LEU A 128 9.43 9.19 -5.22
CA LEU A 128 8.66 9.98 -6.16
C LEU A 128 8.58 11.46 -5.80
N LYS A 129 8.59 11.83 -4.51
CA LYS A 129 8.64 13.25 -4.11
C LYS A 129 9.99 13.88 -4.46
N ILE A 130 11.08 13.11 -4.32
CA ILE A 130 12.41 13.56 -4.77
C ILE A 130 12.42 13.73 -6.29
N LEU A 131 11.96 12.72 -7.03
CA LEU A 131 11.92 12.78 -8.49
C LEU A 131 11.03 13.92 -8.98
N HIS A 132 9.86 14.10 -8.36
CA HIS A 132 8.97 15.21 -8.68
C HIS A 132 9.66 16.56 -8.45
N CYS A 133 10.26 16.80 -7.27
CA CYS A 133 11.04 18.02 -7.00
C CYS A 133 12.20 18.21 -7.98
N PHE A 134 12.89 17.13 -8.35
CA PHE A 134 13.99 17.19 -9.30
C PHE A 134 13.49 17.61 -10.69
N PHE A 135 12.41 16.99 -11.17
CA PHE A 135 11.85 17.28 -12.48
C PHE A 135 11.15 18.64 -12.55
N THR A 136 10.46 19.08 -11.48
CA THR A 136 9.86 20.42 -11.44
C THR A 136 10.90 21.53 -11.42
N ASN A 137 12.06 21.30 -10.81
CA ASN A 137 13.17 22.25 -10.78
C ASN A 137 14.04 22.21 -12.05
N ASN A 138 13.97 21.13 -12.85
CA ASN A 138 14.76 20.92 -14.06
C ASN A 138 13.88 20.62 -15.28
N LYS A 139 12.85 21.43 -15.53
CA LYS A 139 11.83 21.21 -16.58
C LYS A 139 12.44 20.99 -17.98
N ASP A 140 13.53 21.67 -18.31
CA ASP A 140 14.17 21.58 -19.62
C ASP A 140 14.79 20.19 -19.88
N ILE A 141 15.35 19.57 -18.85
CA ILE A 141 15.93 18.22 -18.92
C ILE A 141 14.83 17.16 -19.05
N CYS A 142 13.67 17.39 -18.41
CA CYS A 142 12.52 16.50 -18.46
C CYS A 142 11.94 16.38 -19.88
N ILE A 143 11.83 17.51 -20.59
CA ILE A 143 11.26 17.55 -21.94
C ILE A 143 12.14 16.76 -22.92
N GLN A 144 13.46 16.77 -22.73
CA GLN A 144 14.39 15.94 -23.51
C GLN A 144 14.29 14.46 -23.13
N PHE A 145 14.15 14.15 -21.84
CA PHE A 145 14.00 12.77 -21.36
C PHE A 145 12.70 12.12 -21.88
N ILE A 146 11.56 12.83 -21.77
CA ILE A 146 10.25 12.34 -22.22
C ILE A 146 10.22 12.08 -23.73
N LYS A 147 10.93 12.90 -24.52
CA LYS A 147 11.07 12.69 -25.97
C LYS A 147 11.89 11.45 -26.33
N ASN A 148 12.72 10.97 -25.42
CA ASN A 148 13.68 9.89 -25.65
C ASN A 148 13.27 8.57 -24.96
N THR A 149 12.24 8.55 -24.13
CA THR A 149 11.78 7.37 -23.40
C THR A 149 10.44 6.88 -23.91
N ASP A 150 10.40 5.66 -24.44
CA ASP A 150 9.15 4.94 -24.72
C ASP A 150 8.45 4.58 -23.40
N PHE A 151 7.29 5.22 -23.13
CA PHE A 151 6.47 4.99 -21.94
C PHE A 151 5.61 3.70 -22.03
N SER A 152 6.13 2.64 -22.63
CA SER A 152 5.44 1.35 -22.72
C SER A 152 5.27 0.63 -21.37
N PHE A 153 5.96 1.07 -20.32
CA PHE A 153 5.89 0.49 -18.97
C PHE A 153 4.74 0.98 -18.08
N VAL A 154 4.08 2.10 -18.43
CA VAL A 154 3.01 2.69 -17.59
C VAL A 154 1.61 2.25 -18.03
N ASN A 155 1.47 1.83 -19.30
CA ASN A 155 0.22 1.34 -19.86
C ASN A 155 0.30 -0.17 -20.12
N THR A 156 0.08 -0.97 -19.09
CA THR A 156 -0.46 -2.33 -19.30
C THR A 156 -1.87 -2.34 -18.74
N PRO A 157 -2.85 -2.91 -19.48
CA PRO A 157 -4.23 -3.05 -19.03
C PRO A 157 -4.35 -3.83 -17.72
#